data_AF-A0A060IHH1-F1
#
_entry.id   AF-A0A060IHH1-F1
#
_cell.length_a   1.000
_cell.length_b   1.000
_cell.length_c   1.000
_cell.angle_alpha   90.00
_cell.angle_beta   90.00
_cell.angle_gamma   90.00
#
_symmetry.space_group_name_H-M   'P 1'
#
loop_
_entity.id
_entity.type
_entity.pdbx_description
1 polymer ?
#
loop_
_entity_poly.entity_id
_entity_poly.type
_entity_poly.pdbx_seq_one_letter_code
_entity_poly.pdbx_strand_id
1 'polypeptide(L)'
;MHLKRKSLTVLFTVATILGQTIWARAEPLERPTISVIILSVSPRTVRWATVHKAPDPGEDDPYYHVEVIEKERRTPPWQFKRLATHVVVTADALNRSRSRQKARTYFYKDIEFRIADQNWRAQPRSEREAGVCRTTILECVGIAGKPD
;
A
#
# COMPACT_ATOMS: atom_id res chain seq x y z
N MET A 1 73.63 -31.86 -23.92
CA MET A 1 73.31 -30.42 -24.04
C MET A 1 72.65 -29.96 -22.75
N HIS A 2 73.38 -29.24 -21.89
CA HIS A 2 72.90 -28.78 -20.58
C HIS A 2 72.08 -27.49 -20.72
N LEU A 3 70.80 -27.53 -20.34
CA LEU A 3 69.91 -26.37 -20.37
C LEU A 3 70.17 -25.50 -19.11
N LYS A 4 70.63 -24.26 -19.34
CA LYS A 4 70.87 -23.25 -18.29
C LYS A 4 69.56 -22.88 -17.60
N ARG A 5 69.48 -23.14 -16.29
CA ARG A 5 68.40 -22.72 -15.39
C ARG A 5 68.56 -21.21 -15.12
N LYS A 6 67.68 -20.38 -15.67
CA LYS A 6 67.58 -18.96 -15.30
C LYS A 6 66.58 -18.82 -14.17
N SER A 7 67.06 -18.47 -12.98
CA SER A 7 66.22 -18.06 -11.85
C SER A 7 65.52 -16.75 -12.20
N LEU A 8 64.19 -16.75 -12.12
CA LEU A 8 63.37 -15.54 -12.23
C LEU A 8 62.83 -15.22 -10.83
N THR A 9 63.41 -14.21 -10.19
CA THR A 9 62.90 -13.64 -8.94
C THR A 9 61.66 -12.82 -9.28
N VAL A 10 60.47 -13.32 -8.93
CA VAL A 10 59.20 -12.60 -9.11
C VAL A 10 58.95 -11.76 -7.86
N LEU A 11 59.07 -10.44 -7.98
CA LEU A 11 58.61 -9.48 -6.97
C LEU A 11 57.08 -9.44 -6.98
N PHE A 12 56.46 -9.76 -5.84
CA PHE A 12 55.03 -9.52 -5.62
C PHE A 12 54.81 -8.05 -5.25
N THR A 13 54.31 -7.24 -6.18
CA THR A 13 53.73 -5.93 -5.88
C THR A 13 52.33 -6.12 -5.31
N VAL A 14 52.16 -5.90 -4.02
CA VAL A 14 50.85 -5.89 -3.37
C VAL A 14 50.17 -4.56 -3.69
N ALA A 15 49.19 -4.57 -4.60
CA ALA A 15 48.34 -3.42 -4.87
C ALA A 15 47.27 -3.30 -3.78
N THR A 16 47.36 -2.27 -2.95
CA THR A 16 46.31 -1.91 -1.99
C THR A 16 45.12 -1.31 -2.73
N ILE A 17 44.07 -2.11 -2.94
CA ILE A 17 42.79 -1.63 -3.43
C ILE A 17 42.09 -0.91 -2.26
N LEU A 18 42.15 0.42 -2.24
CA LEU A 18 41.29 1.22 -1.38
C LEU A 18 39.84 1.03 -1.84
N GLY A 19 39.10 0.18 -1.12
CA GLY A 19 37.66 0.05 -1.29
C GLY A 19 36.96 1.35 -0.90
N GLN A 20 36.59 2.16 -1.89
CA GLN A 20 35.63 3.23 -1.68
C GLN A 20 34.28 2.58 -1.37
N THR A 21 33.93 2.53 -0.10
CA THR A 21 32.55 2.20 0.29
C THR A 21 31.70 3.39 -0.14
N ILE A 22 30.98 3.25 -1.24
CA ILE A 22 29.93 4.19 -1.61
C ILE A 22 28.78 3.87 -0.66
N TRP A 23 28.65 4.67 0.40
CA TRP A 23 27.47 4.65 1.25
C TRP A 23 26.34 5.30 0.44
N ALA A 24 25.61 4.49 -0.32
CA ALA A 24 24.34 4.94 -0.90
C ALA A 24 23.41 5.28 0.27
N ARG A 25 23.22 6.58 0.52
CA ARG A 25 22.22 7.06 1.47
C ARG A 25 20.87 6.65 0.88
N ALA A 26 20.15 5.75 1.56
CA ALA A 26 18.76 5.50 1.24
C ALA A 26 18.00 6.80 1.52
N GLU A 27 17.56 7.48 0.47
CA GLU A 27 16.63 8.61 0.61
C GLU A 27 15.38 8.10 1.35
N PRO A 28 14.88 8.82 2.36
CA PRO A 28 13.61 8.47 2.97
C PRO A 28 12.56 8.48 1.87
N LEU A 29 12.03 7.30 1.52
CA LEU A 29 10.83 7.24 0.70
C LEU A 29 9.77 8.04 1.44
N GLU A 30 9.35 9.16 0.84
CA GLU A 30 8.24 9.95 1.33
C GLU A 30 7.06 8.98 1.49
N ARG A 31 6.67 8.72 2.74
CA ARG A 31 5.57 7.78 2.98
C ARG A 31 4.34 8.47 2.42
N PRO A 32 3.54 7.78 1.57
CA PRO A 32 2.25 8.30 1.17
C PRO A 32 1.51 8.77 2.41
N THR A 33 0.80 9.89 2.32
CA THR A 33 -0.05 10.35 3.42
C THR A 33 -1.20 9.38 3.58
N ILE A 34 -0.94 8.28 4.29
CA ILE A 34 -1.92 7.24 4.57
C ILE A 34 -2.86 7.83 5.62
N SER A 35 -4.12 7.96 5.25
CA SER A 35 -5.16 8.43 6.17
C SER A 35 -6.20 7.34 6.39
N VAL A 36 -6.86 7.39 7.55
CA VAL A 36 -7.90 6.42 7.90
C VAL A 36 -9.21 7.15 8.08
N ILE A 37 -10.29 6.58 7.55
CA ILE A 37 -11.65 7.07 7.75
C ILE A 37 -12.50 5.98 8.41
N ILE A 38 -13.27 6.37 9.43
CA ILE A 38 -14.24 5.47 10.06
C ILE A 38 -15.48 5.44 9.18
N LEU A 39 -15.93 4.24 8.82
CA LEU A 39 -17.13 4.04 8.01
C LEU A 39 -18.35 3.75 8.90
N SER A 40 -18.18 2.85 9.87
CA SER A 40 -19.21 2.55 10.86
C SER A 40 -18.61 2.05 12.16
N VAL A 41 -19.32 2.30 13.26
CA VAL A 41 -18.97 1.78 14.59
C VAL A 41 -20.25 1.23 15.22
N SER A 42 -20.16 0.03 15.75
CA SER A 42 -21.24 -0.60 16.51
C SER A 42 -20.73 -1.21 17.81
N PRO A 43 -21.61 -1.79 18.64
CA PRO A 43 -21.19 -2.52 19.84
C PRO A 43 -20.29 -3.73 19.52
N ARG A 44 -20.44 -4.36 18.35
CA ARG A 44 -19.69 -5.57 17.96
C ARG A 44 -18.56 -5.27 16.99
N THR A 45 -18.73 -4.37 16.03
CA THR A 45 -17.78 -4.20 14.93
C THR A 45 -17.33 -2.75 14.76
N VAL A 46 -16.14 -2.59 14.17
CA VAL A 46 -15.66 -1.32 13.62
C VAL A 46 -15.31 -1.57 12.16
N ARG A 47 -15.82 -0.72 11.27
CA ARG A 47 -15.46 -0.72 9.86
C ARG A 47 -14.74 0.58 9.53
N TRP A 48 -13.60 0.48 8.86
CA TRP A 48 -12.83 1.64 8.42
C TRP A 48 -12.29 1.42 7.01
N ALA A 49 -11.96 2.51 6.35
CA ALA A 49 -11.18 2.48 5.12
C ALA A 49 -9.81 3.13 5.36
N THR A 50 -8.76 2.47 4.87
CA THR A 50 -7.41 3.01 4.81
C THR A 50 -7.22 3.61 3.43
N VAL A 51 -6.99 4.92 3.35
CA VAL A 51 -6.67 5.64 2.12
C VAL A 51 -5.18 5.48 1.87
N HIS A 52 -4.84 4.65 0.90
CA HIS A 52 -3.44 4.44 0.49
C HIS A 52 -2.99 5.44 -0.56
N LYS A 53 -3.94 5.98 -1.34
CA LYS A 53 -3.68 7.04 -2.33
C LYS A 53 -4.78 8.07 -2.35
N ALA A 54 -4.36 9.32 -2.47
CA ALA A 54 -5.21 10.46 -2.75
C ALA A 54 -4.95 10.94 -4.19
N PRO A 55 -5.88 11.70 -4.78
CA PRO A 55 -5.67 12.32 -6.09
C PRO A 55 -4.39 13.17 -6.09
N ASP A 56 -3.54 12.96 -7.08
CA ASP A 56 -2.34 13.76 -7.33
C ASP A 56 -2.54 14.58 -8.61
N PRO A 57 -2.42 15.91 -8.58
CA PRO A 57 -2.50 16.75 -9.78
C PRO A 57 -1.51 16.37 -10.89
N GLY A 58 -0.42 15.66 -10.56
CA GLY A 58 0.55 15.14 -11.52
C GLY A 58 0.18 13.79 -12.15
N GLU A 59 -0.88 13.12 -11.70
CA GLU A 59 -1.36 11.84 -12.23
C GLU A 59 -2.75 11.98 -12.90
N ASP A 60 -3.01 11.20 -13.95
CA ASP A 60 -4.35 11.07 -14.58
C ASP A 60 -5.24 10.09 -13.79
N ASP A 61 -5.29 10.31 -12.46
CA ASP A 61 -6.07 9.53 -11.52
C ASP A 61 -6.70 10.45 -10.46
N PRO A 62 -7.94 10.93 -10.70
CA PRO A 62 -8.59 11.90 -9.82
C PRO A 62 -9.24 11.24 -8.59
N TYR A 63 -8.96 9.97 -8.31
CA TYR A 63 -9.68 9.18 -7.33
C TYR A 63 -8.86 8.88 -6.07
N TYR A 64 -9.58 8.54 -5.00
CA TYR A 64 -8.97 7.96 -3.81
C TYR A 64 -8.99 6.44 -3.93
N HIS A 65 -7.92 5.79 -3.45
CA HIS A 65 -7.80 4.34 -3.50
C HIS A 65 -7.71 3.81 -2.08
N VAL A 66 -8.66 2.96 -1.71
CA VAL A 66 -8.86 2.53 -0.34
C VAL A 66 -8.88 1.02 -0.17
N GLU A 67 -8.39 0.55 0.95
CA GLU A 67 -8.65 -0.78 1.49
C GLU A 67 -9.77 -0.68 2.53
N VAL A 68 -10.70 -1.65 2.58
CA VAL A 68 -11.83 -1.65 3.51
C VAL A 68 -11.75 -2.83 4.46
N ILE A 69 -11.74 -2.53 5.76
CA ILE A 69 -11.61 -3.53 6.82
C ILE A 69 -12.82 -3.49 7.74
N GLU A 70 -13.25 -4.68 8.16
CA GLU A 70 -14.12 -4.90 9.32
C GLU A 70 -13.33 -5.62 10.41
N LYS A 71 -13.49 -5.17 11.65
CA LYS A 71 -12.93 -5.84 12.81
C LYS A 71 -13.97 -5.97 13.91
N GLU A 72 -14.10 -7.18 14.43
CA GLU A 72 -14.82 -7.41 15.67
C GLU A 72 -14.06 -6.79 16.86
N ARG A 73 -14.80 -6.13 17.73
CA ARG A 73 -14.27 -5.50 18.94
C ARG A 73 -13.81 -6.59 19.90
N ARG A 74 -12.74 -6.31 20.64
CA ARG A 74 -12.13 -7.22 21.64
C ARG A 74 -11.52 -8.51 21.10
N THR A 75 -11.49 -8.73 19.78
CA THR A 75 -10.69 -9.81 19.20
C THR A 75 -9.24 -9.37 18.98
N PRO A 76 -8.27 -10.30 18.92
CA PRO A 76 -6.87 -9.96 18.64
C PRO A 76 -6.68 -9.15 17.35
N PRO A 77 -5.63 -8.32 17.23
CA PRO A 77 -5.42 -7.47 16.04
C PRO A 77 -5.33 -8.23 14.72
N TRP A 78 -4.82 -9.46 14.71
CA TRP A 78 -4.71 -10.28 13.49
C TRP A 78 -6.03 -10.92 13.04
N GLN A 79 -7.08 -10.85 13.86
CA GLN A 79 -8.43 -11.29 13.48
C GLN A 79 -9.23 -10.10 12.95
N PHE A 80 -9.34 -10.04 11.63
CA PHE A 80 -10.10 -9.03 10.90
C PHE A 80 -10.63 -9.64 9.60
N LYS A 81 -11.64 -8.98 9.02
CA LYS A 81 -12.12 -9.27 7.67
C LYS A 81 -11.71 -8.14 6.75
N ARG A 82 -11.12 -8.48 5.62
CA ARG A 82 -10.93 -7.55 4.51
C ARG A 82 -12.19 -7.57 3.67
N LEU A 83 -13.02 -6.53 3.82
CA LEU A 83 -14.27 -6.42 3.05
C LEU A 83 -13.98 -6.11 1.58
N ALA A 84 -12.95 -5.30 1.32
CA ALA A 84 -12.44 -5.09 -0.03
C ALA A 84 -10.95 -4.76 0.02
N THR A 85 -10.17 -5.41 -0.84
CA THR A 85 -8.73 -5.18 -0.96
C THR A 85 -8.40 -3.85 -1.61
N HIS A 86 -9.20 -3.44 -2.59
CA HIS A 86 -9.05 -2.19 -3.32
C HIS A 86 -10.43 -1.71 -3.77
N VAL A 87 -10.72 -0.44 -3.47
CA VAL A 87 -11.89 0.26 -3.98
C VAL A 87 -11.42 1.64 -4.42
N VAL A 88 -11.82 2.03 -5.63
CA VAL A 88 -11.59 3.37 -6.16
C VAL A 88 -12.82 4.22 -5.86
N VAL A 89 -12.63 5.37 -5.23
CA VAL A 89 -13.73 6.20 -4.73
C VAL A 89 -13.56 7.66 -5.14
N THR A 90 -14.67 8.30 -5.48
CA THR A 90 -14.71 9.76 -5.65
C THR A 90 -14.52 10.48 -4.31
N ALA A 91 -14.09 11.75 -4.35
CA ALA A 91 -14.00 12.61 -3.17
C ALA A 91 -15.34 12.70 -2.42
N ASP A 92 -16.42 12.86 -3.18
CA ASP A 92 -17.80 12.91 -2.70
C ASP A 92 -18.22 11.61 -2.00
N ALA A 93 -17.92 10.45 -2.59
CA ALA A 93 -18.20 9.15 -2.00
C ALA A 93 -17.42 8.95 -0.69
N LEU A 94 -16.13 9.32 -0.68
CA LEU A 94 -15.29 9.26 0.51
C LEU A 94 -15.87 10.12 1.64
N ASN A 95 -16.30 11.35 1.33
CA ASN A 95 -16.86 12.27 2.30
C ASN A 95 -18.21 11.78 2.86
N ARG A 96 -19.12 11.31 2.01
CA ARG A 96 -20.41 10.72 2.43
C ARG A 96 -20.23 9.47 3.31
N SER A 97 -19.16 8.71 3.09
CA SER A 97 -18.88 7.49 3.83
C SER A 97 -18.31 7.73 5.24
N ARG A 98 -17.88 8.96 5.55
CA ARG A 98 -17.19 9.28 6.80
C ARG A 98 -18.16 9.37 7.97
N SER A 99 -18.01 8.48 8.94
CA SER A 99 -18.63 8.61 10.25
C SER A 99 -17.91 9.67 11.10
N ARG A 100 -18.68 10.40 11.91
CA ARG A 100 -18.14 11.34 12.92
C ARG A 100 -17.62 10.63 14.18
N GLN A 101 -17.90 9.33 14.31
CA GLN A 101 -17.45 8.55 15.46
C GLN A 101 -15.95 8.26 15.38
N LYS A 102 -15.31 8.15 16.54
CA LYS A 102 -13.91 7.73 16.66
C LYS A 102 -13.85 6.28 17.11
N ALA A 103 -12.97 5.50 16.52
CA ALA A 103 -12.71 4.12 16.91
C ALA A 103 -11.24 3.78 16.73
N ARG A 104 -10.76 2.78 17.48
CA ARG A 104 -9.42 2.24 17.28
C ARG A 104 -9.38 1.47 15.97
N THR A 105 -8.38 1.76 15.15
CA THR A 105 -8.10 1.06 13.89
C THR A 105 -6.73 0.43 13.95
N TYR A 106 -6.43 -0.38 12.93
CA TYR A 106 -5.14 -1.02 12.75
C TYR A 106 -4.67 -0.80 11.32
N PHE A 107 -3.37 -0.69 11.15
CA PHE A 107 -2.75 -0.63 9.84
C PHE A 107 -2.12 -2.00 9.53
N TYR A 108 -2.62 -2.65 8.49
CA TYR A 108 -2.13 -3.95 8.03
C TYR A 108 -1.19 -3.78 6.84
N LYS A 109 -0.51 -4.86 6.45
CA LYS A 109 0.36 -4.86 5.27
C LYS A 109 -0.49 -4.58 4.02
N ASP A 110 0.04 -3.74 3.14
CA ASP A 110 -0.61 -3.21 1.95
C ASP A 110 -0.23 -3.95 0.66
N ILE A 111 0.45 -5.09 0.76
CA ILE A 111 0.90 -5.86 -0.42
C ILE A 111 -0.28 -6.26 -1.31
N GLU A 112 -1.39 -6.69 -0.70
CA GLU A 112 -2.60 -7.09 -1.43
C GLU A 112 -3.27 -5.89 -2.09
N PHE A 113 -3.28 -4.75 -1.41
CA PHE A 113 -3.76 -3.49 -1.96
C PHE A 113 -2.92 -3.07 -3.18
N ARG A 114 -1.59 -3.12 -3.08
CA ARG A 114 -0.68 -2.73 -4.17
C ARG A 114 -0.87 -3.59 -5.41
N ILE A 115 -1.06 -4.90 -5.24
CA ILE A 115 -1.34 -5.82 -6.35
C ILE A 115 -2.69 -5.47 -7.00
N ALA A 116 -3.75 -5.30 -6.20
CA ALA A 116 -5.08 -4.98 -6.72
C ALA A 116 -5.12 -3.61 -7.43
N ASP A 117 -4.39 -2.63 -6.91
CA ASP A 117 -4.22 -1.31 -7.51
C ASP A 117 -3.46 -1.34 -8.84
N GLN A 118 -2.41 -2.15 -8.95
CA GLN A 118 -1.73 -2.39 -10.22
C GLN A 118 -2.65 -3.04 -11.24
N ASN A 119 -3.45 -4.03 -10.82
CA ASN A 119 -4.42 -4.69 -11.69
C ASN A 119 -5.50 -3.71 -12.19
N TRP A 120 -6.01 -2.83 -11.32
CA TRP A 120 -6.95 -1.79 -11.74
C TRP A 120 -6.31 -0.87 -12.78
N ARG A 121 -5.07 -0.40 -12.56
CA ARG A 121 -4.37 0.49 -13.51
C ARG A 121 -4.11 -0.15 -14.87
N ALA A 122 -3.94 -1.48 -14.91
CA ALA A 122 -3.74 -2.21 -16.15
C ALA A 122 -5.03 -2.37 -16.98
N GLN A 123 -6.20 -2.08 -16.42
CA GLN A 123 -7.48 -2.18 -17.14
C GLN A 123 -7.66 -1.02 -18.15
N PRO A 124 -8.42 -1.27 -19.24
CA PRO A 124 -8.89 -0.19 -20.10
C PRO A 124 -9.63 0.89 -19.31
N ARG A 125 -9.51 2.15 -19.74
CA ARG A 125 -10.11 3.30 -19.03
C ARG A 125 -11.61 3.10 -18.77
N SER A 126 -12.36 2.57 -19.74
CA SER A 126 -13.80 2.31 -19.58
C SER A 126 -14.12 1.35 -18.44
N GLU A 127 -13.30 0.31 -18.25
CA GLU A 127 -13.47 -0.65 -17.15
C GLU A 127 -13.08 -0.02 -15.81
N ARG A 128 -11.97 0.73 -15.79
CA ARG A 128 -11.55 1.49 -14.61
C ARG A 128 -12.65 2.41 -14.11
N GLU A 129 -13.23 3.20 -15.01
CA GLU A 129 -14.28 4.18 -14.72
C GLU A 129 -15.60 3.55 -14.27
N ALA A 130 -15.93 2.39 -14.80
CA ALA A 130 -17.11 1.61 -14.40
C ALA A 130 -16.97 1.08 -12.96
N GLY A 131 -15.75 0.74 -12.53
CA GLY A 131 -15.43 0.27 -11.18
C GLY A 131 -15.36 1.36 -10.09
N VAL A 132 -15.51 2.65 -10.45
CA VAL A 132 -15.41 3.75 -9.48
C VAL A 132 -16.68 3.83 -8.62
N CYS A 133 -16.49 3.74 -7.30
CA CYS A 133 -17.54 3.94 -6.31
C CYS A 133 -17.97 5.42 -6.24
N ARG A 134 -19.26 5.66 -6.50
CA ARG A 134 -19.89 6.99 -6.49
C ARG A 134 -20.93 7.16 -5.38
N THR A 135 -21.24 6.13 -4.60
CA THR A 135 -22.19 6.19 -3.49
C THR A 135 -21.44 6.23 -2.14
N THR A 136 -21.78 5.39 -1.15
CA THR A 136 -20.93 5.16 0.02
C THR A 136 -20.07 3.90 -0.14
N ILE A 137 -18.91 3.86 0.52
CA ILE A 137 -17.98 2.73 0.46
C ILE A 137 -18.67 1.44 0.91
N LEU A 138 -19.47 1.48 1.97
CA LEU A 138 -20.17 0.30 2.48
C LEU A 138 -21.24 -0.23 1.52
N GLU A 139 -21.88 0.63 0.72
CA GLU A 139 -22.78 0.21 -0.35
C GLU A 139 -22.00 -0.46 -1.49
N CYS A 140 -20.90 0.16 -1.93
CA CYS A 140 -20.07 -0.37 -3.02
C CYS A 140 -19.44 -1.74 -2.71
N VAL A 141 -19.13 -2.02 -1.43
CA VAL A 141 -18.65 -3.35 -1.01
C VAL A 141 -19.78 -4.31 -0.60
N GLY A 142 -21.04 -3.93 -0.79
CA GLY A 142 -22.21 -4.81 -0.57
C GLY A 142 -22.55 -5.10 0.88
N ILE A 143 -22.25 -4.17 1.80
CA ILE A 143 -22.45 -4.32 3.26
C ILE A 143 -23.45 -3.29 3.83
N ALA A 144 -23.90 -2.32 3.05
CA ALA A 144 -24.91 -1.35 3.51
C ALA A 144 -26.20 -2.04 4.00
N GLY A 145 -26.67 -1.65 5.18
CA GLY A 145 -27.91 -2.18 5.77
C GLY A 145 -27.85 -3.60 6.32
N LYS A 146 -26.69 -4.29 6.26
CA LYS A 146 -26.54 -5.60 6.92
C LYS A 146 -26.38 -5.42 8.43
N PRO A 147 -27.22 -6.05 9.26
CA PRO A 147 -27.01 -6.06 10.71
C PRO A 147 -25.72 -6.81 11.07
N ASP A 148 -25.13 -6.45 12.21
CA ASP A 148 -23.93 -7.09 12.78
C ASP A 148 -24.24 -8.41 13.53
#